data_AF-A0A7C7VKK3-F1
#
_entry.id   AF-A0A7C7VKK3-F1
#
_cell.length_a   1.000
_cell.length_b   1.000
_cell.length_c   1.000
_cell.angle_alpha   90.00
_cell.angle_beta   90.00
_cell.angle_gamma   90.00
#
_symmetry.space_group_name_H-M   'P 1'
#
loop_
_entity.id
_entity.type
_entity.pdbx_description
1 polymer ?
#
loop_
_entity_poly.entity_id
_entity_poly.type
_entity_poly.pdbx_seq_one_letter_code
_entity_poly.pdbx_strand_id
1 'polypeptide(L)'
;MYGRLLIVLAGWAAATCAAPSAASAQPSSWHLDVLAGRYPAAFFFRSAEGLAANPRIEYHRWKGCFSRLMGIEGKVLDEEVPGRSLRNIEFFVRFKRQHPEQLVLLHYNGNARDPRFQREPFFAGHFLYYNGARILDDVPAEEGETEIRVADATLFRTGIGRYRDKNDDVGLCLVDEDGRPDWHHSEQVQLVAVDAKRNVIRVRRACYGTRPMAFPGGRAYAAAHVTEGPWGRQSHLLWFYNYSTACPRDRQGRSCAEVHADELARRFSSGGELEAFDGIEFDVLHDRAGRRGKKRSPDCDADGRVDGGIIDGMNTYGIGVIEFCQQLRKRLGPKRLILADGASIANQRAFGILNG
;
A
#
# COMPACT_ATOMS: atom_id res chain seq x y z
N MET A 1 -11.97 -42.41 -74.74
CA MET A 1 -11.44 -41.05 -75.00
C MET A 1 -12.07 -40.08 -74.02
N TYR A 2 -11.27 -39.13 -73.52
CA TYR A 2 -11.50 -38.16 -72.44
C TYR A 2 -11.42 -38.72 -71.02
N GLY A 3 -10.20 -38.63 -70.49
CA GLY A 3 -9.88 -38.85 -69.08
C GLY A 3 -10.21 -37.63 -68.22
N ARG A 4 -10.29 -37.88 -66.91
CA ARG A 4 -10.30 -36.85 -65.88
C ARG A 4 -9.07 -37.03 -65.00
N LEU A 5 -8.26 -35.99 -65.06
CA LEU A 5 -7.04 -35.74 -64.31
C LEU A 5 -7.39 -35.55 -62.82
N LEU A 6 -6.89 -36.42 -61.96
CA LEU A 6 -6.90 -36.24 -60.50
C LEU A 6 -5.62 -35.48 -60.12
N ILE A 7 -5.75 -34.18 -59.88
CA ILE A 7 -4.70 -33.36 -59.29
C ILE A 7 -4.81 -33.49 -57.77
N VAL A 8 -3.84 -34.15 -57.16
CA VAL A 8 -3.64 -34.17 -55.70
C VAL A 8 -2.82 -32.93 -55.35
N LEU A 9 -3.47 -31.92 -54.76
CA LEU A 9 -2.80 -30.76 -54.16
C LEU A 9 -2.31 -31.14 -52.76
N ALA A 10 -1.00 -31.36 -52.65
CA ALA A 10 -0.31 -31.47 -51.36
C ALA A 10 -0.19 -30.08 -50.73
N GLY A 11 -1.09 -29.77 -49.78
CA GLY A 11 -1.00 -28.58 -48.95
C GLY A 11 0.09 -28.74 -47.89
N TRP A 12 1.19 -28.01 -48.05
CA TRP A 12 2.22 -27.85 -47.03
C TRP A 12 1.65 -27.02 -45.87
N ALA A 13 1.38 -27.67 -44.74
CA ALA A 13 1.17 -26.98 -43.47
C ALA A 13 2.52 -26.49 -42.95
N ALA A 14 2.82 -25.21 -43.16
CA ALA A 14 3.93 -24.55 -42.49
C ALA A 14 3.61 -24.44 -40.99
N ALA A 15 4.19 -25.34 -40.21
CA ALA A 15 4.27 -25.19 -38.77
C ALA A 15 5.11 -23.94 -38.48
N THR A 16 4.43 -22.85 -38.16
CA THR A 16 5.08 -21.67 -37.57
C THR A 16 5.48 -22.04 -36.16
N CYS A 17 6.72 -22.50 -36.01
CA CYS A 17 7.37 -22.57 -34.71
C CYS A 17 7.38 -21.15 -34.14
N ALA A 18 6.46 -20.88 -33.20
CA ALA A 18 6.50 -19.69 -32.37
C ALA A 18 7.88 -19.65 -31.72
N ALA A 19 8.64 -18.61 -32.05
CA ALA A 19 9.92 -18.33 -31.41
C ALA A 19 9.69 -18.26 -29.89
N PRO A 20 10.61 -18.82 -29.07
CA PRO A 20 10.52 -18.66 -27.64
C PRO A 20 10.46 -17.17 -27.31
N SER A 21 9.39 -16.79 -26.59
CA SER A 21 9.26 -15.48 -25.97
C SER A 21 10.59 -15.12 -25.33
N ALA A 22 11.16 -13.98 -25.72
CA ALA A 22 12.38 -13.47 -25.13
C ALA A 22 12.13 -13.32 -23.63
N ALA A 23 12.61 -14.30 -22.86
CA ALA A 23 12.81 -14.15 -21.43
C ALA A 23 13.56 -12.84 -21.25
N SER A 24 12.96 -11.90 -20.53
CA SER A 24 13.56 -10.60 -20.25
C SER A 24 14.97 -10.86 -19.71
N ALA A 25 15.99 -10.60 -20.51
CA ALA A 25 17.37 -10.78 -20.09
C ALA A 25 17.57 -9.88 -18.86
N GLN A 26 17.73 -10.50 -17.69
CA GLN A 26 18.07 -9.76 -16.48
C GLN A 26 19.36 -8.99 -16.77
N PRO A 27 19.44 -7.69 -16.41
CA PRO A 27 20.63 -6.91 -16.70
C PRO A 27 21.86 -7.60 -16.12
N SER A 28 22.91 -7.79 -16.92
CA SER A 28 24.19 -8.42 -16.55
C SER A 28 25.02 -7.63 -15.53
N SER A 29 24.46 -6.61 -14.88
CA SER A 29 25.16 -5.65 -14.02
C SER A 29 24.93 -5.87 -12.52
N TRP A 30 24.25 -6.95 -12.14
CA TRP A 30 23.97 -7.25 -10.74
C TRP A 30 25.13 -8.07 -10.15
N HIS A 31 26.03 -7.42 -9.44
CA HIS A 31 27.12 -8.09 -8.71
C HIS A 31 26.61 -8.64 -7.37
N LEU A 32 25.48 -9.36 -7.37
CA LEU A 32 24.90 -9.96 -6.17
C LEU A 32 25.08 -11.46 -6.14
N ASP A 33 25.58 -11.99 -5.03
CA ASP A 33 25.85 -13.41 -4.85
C ASP A 33 24.58 -14.26 -5.00
N VAL A 34 23.44 -13.74 -4.56
CA VAL A 34 22.13 -14.40 -4.62
C VAL A 34 21.63 -14.60 -6.06
N LEU A 35 22.09 -13.78 -7.02
CA LEU A 35 21.72 -13.84 -8.42
C LEU A 35 22.77 -14.55 -9.29
N ALA A 36 23.89 -14.98 -8.69
CA ALA A 36 25.01 -15.59 -9.41
C ALA A 36 24.79 -17.07 -9.81
N GLY A 37 23.57 -17.60 -9.65
CA GLY A 37 23.26 -19.00 -9.97
C GLY A 37 23.90 -20.04 -9.04
N ARG A 38 24.39 -19.61 -7.86
CA ARG A 38 24.95 -20.49 -6.83
C ARG A 38 23.83 -20.92 -5.87
N TYR A 39 23.49 -22.20 -5.88
CA TYR A 39 22.41 -22.76 -5.06
C TYR A 39 22.94 -23.55 -3.85
N PRO A 40 22.21 -23.54 -2.71
CA PRO A 40 20.99 -22.78 -2.48
C PRO A 40 21.26 -21.28 -2.29
N ALA A 41 20.39 -20.44 -2.88
CA ALA A 41 20.36 -19.01 -2.60
C ALA A 41 19.75 -18.80 -1.20
N ALA A 42 20.46 -18.13 -0.31
CA ALA A 42 20.04 -17.95 1.08
C ALA A 42 20.39 -16.56 1.59
N PHE A 43 19.43 -15.92 2.27
CA PHE A 43 19.58 -14.61 2.90
C PHE A 43 18.71 -14.55 4.16
N PHE A 44 18.90 -13.54 5.01
CA PHE A 44 18.14 -13.41 6.25
C PHE A 44 16.85 -12.61 6.05
N PHE A 45 15.71 -13.25 6.29
CA PHE A 45 14.41 -12.60 6.30
C PHE A 45 14.04 -12.12 7.72
N ARG A 46 13.81 -10.81 7.88
CA ARG A 46 13.25 -10.08 9.05
C ARG A 46 14.00 -10.16 10.39
N SER A 47 14.82 -11.18 10.61
CA SER A 47 15.65 -11.29 11.82
C SER A 47 16.62 -10.10 11.94
N ALA A 48 17.15 -9.64 10.80
CA ALA A 48 18.02 -8.49 10.69
C ALA A 48 17.35 -7.20 11.21
N GLU A 49 16.11 -6.94 10.81
CA GLU A 49 15.30 -5.81 11.30
C GLU A 49 15.14 -5.85 12.83
N GLY A 50 14.73 -7.00 13.37
CA GLY A 50 14.37 -7.12 14.78
C GLY A 50 15.57 -6.87 15.71
N LEU A 51 16.74 -7.38 15.33
CA LEU A 51 17.97 -7.15 16.09
C LEU A 51 18.51 -5.72 15.90
N ALA A 52 18.38 -5.13 14.70
CA ALA A 52 18.83 -3.76 14.44
C ALA A 52 18.06 -2.74 15.30
N ALA A 53 16.77 -2.98 15.53
CA ALA A 53 15.95 -2.09 16.34
C ALA A 53 16.21 -2.20 17.86
N ASN A 54 16.93 -3.22 18.33
CA ASN A 54 17.19 -3.41 19.75
C ASN A 54 18.33 -2.50 20.23
N PRO A 55 18.07 -1.49 21.10
CA PRO A 55 19.06 -0.49 21.49
C PRO A 55 20.28 -1.06 22.23
N ARG A 56 20.22 -2.31 22.69
CA ARG A 56 21.33 -3.01 23.37
C ARG A 56 22.28 -3.72 22.41
N ILE A 57 21.97 -3.73 21.11
CA ILE A 57 22.78 -4.41 20.09
C ILE A 57 23.52 -3.36 19.28
N GLU A 58 24.84 -3.37 19.40
CA GLU A 58 25.74 -2.55 18.59
C GLU A 58 25.91 -3.10 17.18
N TYR A 59 26.22 -2.22 16.23
CA TYR A 59 26.36 -2.55 14.81
C TYR A 59 27.33 -3.71 14.55
N HIS A 60 28.51 -3.72 15.19
CA HIS A 60 29.52 -4.76 14.96
C HIS A 60 29.00 -6.17 15.32
N ARG A 61 28.26 -6.28 16.43
CA ARG A 61 27.66 -7.53 16.89
C ARG A 61 26.53 -7.96 15.96
N TRP A 62 25.68 -7.00 15.58
CA TRP A 62 24.61 -7.23 14.60
C TRP A 62 25.18 -7.74 13.27
N LYS A 63 26.19 -7.07 12.72
CA LYS A 63 26.85 -7.43 11.45
C LYS A 63 27.38 -8.86 11.49
N GLY A 64 28.06 -9.24 12.57
CA GLY A 64 28.60 -10.59 12.74
C GLY A 64 27.55 -11.70 12.69
N CYS A 65 26.29 -11.40 13.01
CA CYS A 65 25.18 -12.36 12.87
C CYS A 65 24.70 -12.51 11.42
N PHE A 66 24.75 -11.43 10.64
CA PHE A 66 24.03 -11.33 9.36
C PHE A 66 24.92 -11.31 8.11
N SER A 67 26.24 -11.14 8.24
CA SER A 67 27.17 -11.11 7.10
C SER A 67 27.52 -12.48 6.52
N ARG A 68 26.94 -13.56 7.03
CA ARG A 68 27.31 -14.96 6.67
C ARG A 68 26.49 -15.57 5.54
N LEU A 69 25.40 -14.91 5.11
CA LEU A 69 24.55 -15.35 4.00
C LEU A 69 24.64 -14.34 2.85
N MET A 70 23.91 -14.58 1.77
CA MET A 70 23.97 -13.75 0.54
C MET A 70 23.19 -12.45 0.64
N GLY A 71 22.66 -12.09 1.82
CA GLY A 71 21.93 -10.84 2.03
C GLY A 71 21.06 -10.78 3.27
N ILE A 72 20.33 -9.66 3.37
CA ILE A 72 19.36 -9.35 4.40
C ILE A 72 18.13 -8.65 3.79
N GLU A 73 17.00 -8.85 4.44
CA GLU A 73 15.76 -8.15 4.17
C GLU A 73 15.09 -7.80 5.49
N GLY A 74 14.47 -6.62 5.57
CA GLY A 74 13.64 -6.26 6.71
C GLY A 74 13.03 -4.88 6.60
N LYS A 75 12.09 -4.60 7.52
CA LYS A 75 11.45 -3.29 7.62
C LYS A 75 12.42 -2.31 8.26
N VAL A 76 12.72 -1.24 7.54
CA VAL A 76 13.60 -0.17 8.04
C VAL A 76 12.90 1.17 8.15
N LEU A 77 11.70 1.30 7.58
CA LEU A 77 10.86 2.49 7.68
C LEU A 77 9.82 2.31 8.80
N ASP A 78 9.19 3.43 9.20
CA ASP A 78 8.15 3.46 10.25
C ASP A 78 6.74 3.28 9.66
N GLU A 79 6.63 2.88 8.39
CA GLU A 79 5.38 2.75 7.65
C GLU A 79 4.46 1.69 8.25
N GLU A 80 5.01 0.65 8.88
CA GLU A 80 4.22 -0.41 9.52
C GLU A 80 4.55 -0.57 11.01
N VAL A 81 5.84 -0.51 11.33
CA VAL A 81 6.34 -0.71 12.69
C VAL A 81 7.01 0.59 13.16
N PRO A 82 6.38 1.35 14.06
CA PRO A 82 6.95 2.59 14.55
C PRO A 82 8.33 2.40 15.19
N GLY A 83 9.25 3.34 14.94
CA GLY A 83 10.60 3.37 15.52
C GLY A 83 11.67 2.56 14.80
N ARG A 84 11.37 1.94 13.66
CA ARG A 84 12.36 1.19 12.84
C ARG A 84 13.38 2.11 12.18
N SER A 85 12.93 3.25 11.68
CA SER A 85 13.71 4.27 10.97
C SER A 85 14.88 4.79 11.79
N LEU A 86 14.76 4.79 13.11
CA LEU A 86 15.76 5.37 14.02
C LEU A 86 17.14 4.73 13.90
N ARG A 87 17.21 3.41 13.67
CA ARG A 87 18.47 2.65 13.66
C ARG A 87 18.61 1.75 12.44
N ASN A 88 17.51 1.18 11.96
CA ASN A 88 17.58 0.15 10.94
C ASN A 88 18.12 0.69 9.61
N ILE A 89 17.77 1.93 9.25
CA ILE A 89 18.28 2.57 8.03
C ILE A 89 19.81 2.62 8.06
N GLU A 90 20.42 3.15 9.13
CA GLU A 90 21.88 3.23 9.24
C GLU A 90 22.53 1.85 9.21
N PHE A 91 21.98 0.87 9.94
CA PHE A 91 22.53 -0.49 10.00
C PHE A 91 22.55 -1.14 8.60
N PHE A 92 21.44 -1.06 7.88
CA PHE A 92 21.29 -1.69 6.56
C PHE A 92 22.14 -0.96 5.50
N VAL A 93 22.15 0.38 5.49
CA VAL A 93 23.01 1.16 4.57
C VAL A 93 24.48 0.89 4.83
N ARG A 94 24.91 0.90 6.10
CA ARG A 94 26.30 0.62 6.47
C ARG A 94 26.69 -0.81 6.10
N PHE A 95 25.80 -1.78 6.31
CA PHE A 95 26.00 -3.17 5.88
C PHE A 95 26.22 -3.26 4.38
N LYS A 96 25.32 -2.68 3.57
CA LYS A 96 25.43 -2.75 2.12
C LYS A 96 26.72 -2.13 1.59
N ARG A 97 27.18 -1.03 2.19
CA ARG A 97 28.46 -0.41 1.85
C ARG A 97 29.66 -1.28 2.18
N GLN A 98 29.59 -2.10 3.23
CA GLN A 98 30.66 -3.02 3.64
C GLN A 98 30.62 -4.37 2.91
N HIS A 99 29.44 -4.75 2.40
CA HIS A 99 29.16 -6.03 1.75
C HIS A 99 28.41 -5.78 0.42
N PRO A 100 29.05 -5.11 -0.56
CA PRO A 100 28.38 -4.73 -1.81
C PRO A 100 27.84 -5.92 -2.62
N GLU A 101 28.40 -7.11 -2.42
CA GLU A 101 27.99 -8.37 -3.04
C GLU A 101 26.74 -9.00 -2.41
N GLN A 102 26.37 -8.59 -1.19
CA GLN A 102 25.23 -9.13 -0.46
C GLN A 102 23.99 -8.30 -0.70
N LEU A 103 22.86 -8.98 -0.92
CA LEU A 103 21.56 -8.37 -1.16
C LEU A 103 21.07 -7.60 0.08
N VAL A 104 20.55 -6.38 -0.13
CA VAL A 104 19.83 -5.62 0.89
C VAL A 104 18.50 -5.13 0.34
N LEU A 105 17.41 -5.69 0.85
CA LEU A 105 16.04 -5.33 0.46
C LEU A 105 15.29 -4.60 1.57
N LEU A 106 14.53 -3.58 1.17
CA LEU A 106 13.48 -3.00 2.00
C LEU A 106 12.30 -3.96 1.99
N HIS A 107 11.89 -4.47 3.14
CA HIS A 107 10.58 -5.09 3.31
C HIS A 107 9.56 -3.98 3.58
N TYR A 108 8.52 -3.86 2.76
CA TYR A 108 7.58 -2.74 2.83
C TYR A 108 6.12 -3.21 2.74
N ASN A 109 5.24 -2.56 3.49
CA ASN A 109 3.80 -2.81 3.35
C ASN A 109 3.24 -2.10 2.11
N GLY A 110 2.96 -2.85 1.05
CA GLY A 110 2.46 -2.31 -0.20
C GLY A 110 0.98 -1.88 -0.15
N ASN A 111 0.19 -2.37 0.81
CA ASN A 111 -1.24 -2.11 0.89
C ASN A 111 -1.59 -0.90 1.75
N ALA A 112 -0.84 -0.68 2.83
CA ALA A 112 -1.23 0.23 3.88
C ALA A 112 -0.03 0.87 4.60
N ARG A 113 -0.29 1.95 5.35
CA ARG A 113 0.71 2.62 6.19
C ARG A 113 0.16 3.08 7.52
N ASP A 114 1.03 3.28 8.50
CA ASP A 114 0.72 3.96 9.75
C ASP A 114 0.35 5.41 9.41
N PRO A 115 -0.83 5.90 9.84
CA PRO A 115 -1.30 7.24 9.49
C PRO A 115 -0.46 8.38 10.04
N ARG A 116 0.49 8.09 10.93
CA ARG A 116 1.42 9.06 11.54
C ARG A 116 2.77 9.07 10.85
N PHE A 117 3.07 8.10 10.00
CA PHE A 117 4.32 8.05 9.28
C PHE A 117 4.25 8.90 8.02
N GLN A 118 4.96 10.04 8.01
CA GLN A 118 5.24 10.89 6.83
C GLN A 118 4.05 11.02 5.85
N ARG A 119 2.91 11.48 6.37
CA ARG A 119 1.63 11.54 5.63
C ARG A 119 1.57 12.70 4.65
N GLU A 120 2.43 13.71 4.80
CA GLU A 120 2.38 15.00 4.10
C GLU A 120 2.25 14.91 2.57
N PRO A 121 2.87 13.93 1.87
CA PRO A 121 2.69 13.79 0.42
C PRO A 121 1.27 13.38 0.00
N PHE A 122 0.52 12.74 0.89
CA PHE A 122 -0.80 12.18 0.64
C PHE A 122 -1.89 13.11 1.16
N PHE A 123 -2.93 13.34 0.35
CA PHE A 123 -4.16 13.97 0.83
C PHE A 123 -5.18 12.91 1.25
N ALA A 124 -6.26 13.32 1.91
CA ALA A 124 -7.22 12.40 2.50
C ALA A 124 -7.85 11.42 1.50
N GLY A 125 -8.10 11.85 0.26
CA GLY A 125 -8.70 11.02 -0.79
C GLY A 125 -7.76 9.95 -1.38
N HIS A 126 -6.45 10.01 -1.09
CA HIS A 126 -5.51 8.95 -1.43
C HIS A 126 -5.61 7.72 -0.51
N PHE A 127 -6.33 7.83 0.59
CA PHE A 127 -6.63 6.70 1.47
C PHE A 127 -8.00 6.11 1.13
N LEU A 128 -8.12 4.80 1.35
CA LEU A 128 -9.34 4.08 1.05
C LEU A 128 -10.28 4.10 2.26
N TYR A 129 -11.54 4.49 2.04
CA TYR A 129 -12.60 4.45 3.03
C TYR A 129 -13.62 3.36 2.68
N TYR A 130 -14.35 2.91 3.70
CA TYR A 130 -15.63 2.26 3.48
C TYR A 130 -16.68 3.30 3.10
N ASN A 131 -17.80 2.88 2.50
CA ASN A 131 -19.00 3.71 2.52
C ASN A 131 -19.34 4.10 3.97
N GLY A 132 -19.73 5.36 4.13
CA GLY A 132 -20.01 6.04 5.38
C GLY A 132 -21.45 6.56 5.50
N ALA A 133 -21.63 7.53 6.38
CA ALA A 133 -22.93 8.12 6.70
C ALA A 133 -22.88 9.65 6.64
N ARG A 134 -23.99 10.28 6.24
CA ARG A 134 -24.15 11.74 6.39
C ARG A 134 -24.16 12.12 7.87
N ILE A 135 -23.52 13.24 8.17
CA ILE A 135 -23.61 13.91 9.47
C ILE A 135 -24.91 14.71 9.49
N LEU A 136 -25.70 14.59 10.56
CA LEU A 136 -27.06 15.13 10.64
C LEU A 136 -27.14 16.47 11.38
N ASP A 137 -26.31 16.66 12.40
CA ASP A 137 -26.28 17.87 13.23
C ASP A 137 -24.98 18.64 12.99
N ASP A 138 -24.97 19.95 13.27
CA ASP A 138 -23.76 20.77 13.17
C ASP A 138 -22.67 20.28 14.12
N VAL A 139 -21.45 20.16 13.60
CA VAL A 139 -20.26 19.80 14.36
C VAL A 139 -19.33 21.01 14.39
N PRO A 140 -19.04 21.61 15.56
CA PRO A 140 -18.17 22.77 15.63
C PRO A 140 -16.70 22.41 15.42
N ALA A 141 -15.90 23.41 15.05
CA ALA A 141 -14.44 23.30 14.88
C ALA A 141 -13.70 23.34 16.23
N GLU A 142 -13.98 22.36 17.09
CA GLU A 142 -13.43 22.27 18.44
C GLU A 142 -12.52 21.04 18.60
N GLU A 143 -11.48 21.18 19.43
CA GLU A 143 -10.64 20.06 19.84
C GLU A 143 -11.31 19.18 20.91
N GLY A 144 -10.73 18.01 21.18
CA GLY A 144 -11.20 17.11 22.22
C GLY A 144 -12.16 16.05 21.70
N GLU A 145 -13.12 15.63 22.54
CA GLU A 145 -14.11 14.63 22.17
C GLU A 145 -15.44 15.27 21.78
N THR A 146 -16.03 14.81 20.69
CA THR A 146 -17.31 15.31 20.17
C THR A 146 -18.25 14.15 19.88
N GLU A 147 -19.52 14.28 20.27
CA GLU A 147 -20.58 13.42 19.79
C GLU A 147 -21.10 13.95 18.45
N ILE A 148 -21.14 13.08 17.44
CA ILE A 148 -21.59 13.40 16.09
C ILE A 148 -22.79 12.51 15.77
N ARG A 149 -23.92 13.13 15.47
CA ARG A 149 -25.10 12.42 14.99
C ARG A 149 -24.94 12.12 13.50
N VAL A 150 -25.08 10.85 13.14
CA VAL A 150 -24.91 10.36 11.76
C VAL A 150 -26.18 9.65 11.27
N ALA A 151 -26.33 9.46 9.97
CA ALA A 151 -27.49 8.77 9.41
C ALA A 151 -27.55 7.27 9.76
N ASP A 152 -26.39 6.62 9.87
CA ASP A 152 -26.27 5.20 10.27
C ASP A 152 -24.97 4.98 11.05
N ALA A 153 -25.08 4.84 12.37
CA ALA A 153 -23.91 4.59 13.22
C ALA A 153 -23.41 3.15 13.14
N THR A 154 -24.15 2.23 12.50
CA THR A 154 -23.75 0.80 12.38
C THR A 154 -22.64 0.57 11.35
N LEU A 155 -22.26 1.61 10.60
CA LEU A 155 -21.11 1.61 9.69
C LEU A 155 -19.77 1.76 10.41
N PHE A 156 -19.76 2.15 11.69
CA PHE A 156 -18.57 2.35 12.52
C PHE A 156 -18.43 1.25 13.57
N ARG A 157 -17.19 0.90 13.93
CA ARG A 157 -16.87 -0.26 14.76
C ARG A 157 -15.81 0.04 15.81
N THR A 158 -16.06 -0.51 17.00
CA THR A 158 -15.13 -0.57 18.12
C THR A 158 -14.63 -1.99 18.34
N GLY A 159 -13.53 -2.17 19.08
CA GLY A 159 -12.99 -3.49 19.41
C GLY A 159 -12.52 -4.31 18.19
N ILE A 160 -12.00 -3.63 17.17
CA ILE A 160 -11.48 -4.19 15.93
C ILE A 160 -9.96 -4.40 15.98
N GLY A 161 -9.40 -4.79 14.83
CA GLY A 161 -7.98 -5.07 14.66
C GLY A 161 -7.57 -6.44 15.21
N ARG A 162 -6.29 -6.78 15.01
CA ARG A 162 -5.73 -8.08 15.40
C ARG A 162 -5.94 -8.44 16.87
N TYR A 163 -5.83 -7.46 17.77
CA TYR A 163 -5.95 -7.67 19.22
C TYR A 163 -7.31 -7.28 19.80
N ARG A 164 -8.28 -6.88 18.95
CA ARG A 164 -9.64 -6.47 19.34
C ARG A 164 -9.69 -5.33 20.36
N ASP A 165 -8.70 -4.44 20.30
CA ASP A 165 -8.48 -3.35 21.26
C ASP A 165 -8.39 -1.97 20.57
N LYS A 166 -8.67 -1.91 19.26
CA LYS A 166 -8.70 -0.67 18.48
C LYS A 166 -10.12 -0.35 18.04
N ASN A 167 -10.36 0.91 17.71
CA ASN A 167 -11.58 1.35 17.06
C ASN A 167 -11.24 1.85 15.66
N ASP A 168 -12.24 2.03 14.80
CA ASP A 168 -12.00 2.65 13.50
C ASP A 168 -11.33 4.03 13.64
N ASP A 169 -10.45 4.35 12.70
CA ASP A 169 -10.16 5.73 12.36
C ASP A 169 -11.17 6.21 11.33
N VAL A 170 -11.58 7.47 11.43
CA VAL A 170 -12.70 8.03 10.64
C VAL A 170 -12.25 9.32 9.97
N GLY A 171 -12.54 9.44 8.68
CA GLY A 171 -12.48 10.71 7.96
C GLY A 171 -13.82 11.42 8.04
N LEU A 172 -13.80 12.70 8.38
CA LEU A 172 -14.92 13.62 8.24
C LEU A 172 -14.65 14.52 7.03
N CYS A 173 -15.64 14.74 6.18
CA CYS A 173 -15.50 15.64 5.05
C CYS A 173 -16.79 16.41 4.76
N LEU A 174 -16.68 17.50 4.00
CA LEU A 174 -17.85 18.14 3.40
C LEU A 174 -18.44 17.25 2.30
N VAL A 175 -19.66 17.58 1.87
CA VAL A 175 -20.21 17.06 0.61
C VAL A 175 -20.18 18.16 -0.46
N ASP A 176 -19.92 17.77 -1.70
CA ASP A 176 -19.96 18.66 -2.86
C ASP A 176 -21.40 18.98 -3.32
N GLU A 177 -21.52 19.71 -4.42
CA GLU A 177 -22.79 20.14 -5.00
C GLU A 177 -23.63 18.95 -5.54
N ASP A 178 -22.96 17.87 -5.96
CA ASP A 178 -23.59 16.63 -6.40
C ASP A 178 -23.96 15.71 -5.21
N GLY A 179 -23.61 16.14 -3.98
CA GLY A 179 -23.88 15.42 -2.75
C GLY A 179 -22.90 14.27 -2.48
N ARG A 180 -21.74 14.25 -3.13
CA ARG A 180 -20.66 13.28 -2.92
C ARG A 180 -19.65 13.78 -1.88
N PRO A 181 -18.94 12.87 -1.17
CA PRO A 181 -17.87 13.25 -0.25
C PRO A 181 -16.75 14.08 -0.92
N ASP A 182 -16.40 15.23 -0.33
CA ASP A 182 -15.28 16.08 -0.76
C ASP A 182 -14.09 15.95 0.20
N TRP A 183 -13.16 15.06 -0.14
CA TRP A 183 -11.97 14.80 0.67
C TRP A 183 -10.93 15.92 0.68
N HIS A 184 -11.06 16.98 -0.12
CA HIS A 184 -10.19 18.16 -0.02
C HIS A 184 -10.51 19.02 1.21
N HIS A 185 -11.72 18.89 1.75
CA HIS A 185 -12.17 19.59 2.95
C HIS A 185 -12.47 18.55 4.03
N SER A 186 -11.41 18.03 4.63
CA SER A 186 -11.50 16.89 5.53
C SER A 186 -10.70 17.03 6.82
N GLU A 187 -11.18 16.34 7.85
CA GLU A 187 -10.54 16.14 9.14
C GLU A 187 -10.41 14.64 9.41
N GLN A 188 -9.32 14.22 10.05
CA GLN A 188 -9.13 12.85 10.47
C GLN A 188 -9.35 12.75 11.98
N VAL A 189 -10.22 11.83 12.41
CA VAL A 189 -10.63 11.67 13.80
C VAL A 189 -10.48 10.21 14.23
N GLN A 190 -10.37 9.98 15.54
CA GLN A 190 -10.33 8.62 16.10
C GLN A 190 -11.66 8.29 16.77
N LEU A 191 -12.27 7.16 16.41
CA LEU A 191 -13.51 6.73 17.05
C LEU A 191 -13.26 6.31 18.51
N VAL A 192 -14.09 6.81 19.42
CA VAL A 192 -14.06 6.49 20.85
C VAL A 192 -15.18 5.52 21.20
N ALA A 193 -16.41 5.79 20.74
CA ALA A 193 -17.57 4.97 21.03
C ALA A 193 -18.66 5.07 19.94
N VAL A 194 -19.56 4.09 19.91
CA VAL A 194 -20.71 4.04 18.99
C VAL A 194 -21.98 3.79 19.78
N ASP A 195 -22.98 4.66 19.61
CA ASP A 195 -24.35 4.44 20.04
C ASP A 195 -25.25 4.24 18.80
N ALA A 196 -25.43 2.97 18.43
CA ALA A 196 -26.24 2.59 17.28
C ALA A 196 -27.74 2.86 17.45
N LYS A 197 -28.24 3.00 18.69
CA LYS A 197 -29.67 3.27 18.94
C LYS A 197 -29.99 4.74 18.72
N ARG A 198 -29.08 5.63 19.12
CA ARG A 198 -29.20 7.07 18.94
C ARG A 198 -28.60 7.57 17.62
N ASN A 199 -27.95 6.68 16.86
CA ASN A 199 -27.15 7.01 15.68
C ASN A 199 -26.11 8.11 15.97
N VAL A 200 -25.36 7.91 17.05
CA VAL A 200 -24.29 8.83 17.48
C VAL A 200 -22.97 8.09 17.50
N ILE A 201 -21.93 8.72 16.99
CA ILE A 201 -20.54 8.31 17.21
C ILE A 201 -19.86 9.35 18.08
N ARG A 202 -19.03 8.90 19.04
CA ARG A 202 -18.15 9.79 19.79
C ARG A 202 -16.74 9.66 19.24
N VAL A 203 -16.12 10.77 18.90
CA VAL A 203 -14.79 10.80 18.26
C VAL A 203 -13.85 11.74 19.00
N ARG A 204 -12.55 11.46 18.95
CA ARG A 204 -11.49 12.43 19.28
C ARG A 204 -11.11 13.19 18.02
N ARG A 205 -11.25 14.51 18.05
CA ARG A 205 -11.03 15.44 16.94
C ARG A 205 -9.54 15.67 16.64
N ALA A 206 -9.25 16.25 15.48
CA ALA A 206 -7.92 16.71 15.06
C ALA A 206 -6.79 15.68 15.20
N CYS A 207 -7.08 14.43 14.83
CA CYS A 207 -6.09 13.36 14.88
C CYS A 207 -5.18 13.38 13.64
N TYR A 208 -4.07 12.66 13.73
CA TYR A 208 -3.18 12.35 12.60
C TYR A 208 -2.62 13.57 11.87
N GLY A 209 -2.40 14.68 12.60
CA GLY A 209 -1.86 15.92 12.04
C GLY A 209 -2.87 16.75 11.25
N THR A 210 -4.17 16.49 11.41
CA THR A 210 -5.24 17.39 10.92
C THR A 210 -5.60 18.44 11.98
N ARG A 211 -6.49 19.39 11.63
CA ARG A 211 -7.00 20.43 12.53
C ARG A 211 -8.52 20.31 12.62
N PRO A 212 -9.15 20.74 13.73
CA PRO A 212 -10.60 20.76 13.83
C PRO A 212 -11.22 21.58 12.70
N MET A 213 -12.28 21.05 12.10
CA MET A 213 -13.10 21.74 11.12
C MET A 213 -14.57 21.78 11.56
N ALA A 214 -15.29 22.80 11.10
CA ALA A 214 -16.73 22.84 11.27
C ALA A 214 -17.40 22.03 10.15
N PHE A 215 -18.33 21.16 10.52
CA PHE A 215 -19.09 20.35 9.57
C PHE A 215 -20.58 20.62 9.74
N PRO A 216 -21.22 21.32 8.79
CA PRO A 216 -22.64 21.60 8.89
C PRO A 216 -23.49 20.34 8.73
N GLY A 217 -24.56 20.24 9.54
CA GLY A 217 -25.52 19.15 9.47
C GLY A 217 -26.15 19.01 8.07
N GLY A 218 -26.28 17.78 7.60
CA GLY A 218 -26.78 17.43 6.26
C GLY A 218 -25.80 17.70 5.11
N ARG A 219 -24.73 18.48 5.35
CA ARG A 219 -23.72 18.89 4.34
C ARG A 219 -22.33 18.33 4.62
N ALA A 220 -22.25 17.29 5.45
CA ALA A 220 -21.00 16.62 5.75
C ALA A 220 -21.20 15.10 5.84
N TYR A 221 -20.09 14.39 5.79
CA TYR A 221 -20.02 12.95 5.69
C TYR A 221 -18.93 12.40 6.61
N ALA A 222 -19.19 11.22 7.18
CA ALA A 222 -18.25 10.50 8.02
C ALA A 222 -18.05 9.09 7.46
N ALA A 223 -16.80 8.68 7.25
CA ALA A 223 -16.46 7.37 6.72
C ALA A 223 -15.28 6.73 7.46
N ALA A 224 -15.39 5.46 7.80
CA ALA A 224 -14.30 4.71 8.42
C ALA A 224 -13.23 4.34 7.39
N HIS A 225 -11.96 4.45 7.76
CA HIS A 225 -10.85 3.96 6.94
C HIS A 225 -10.93 2.44 6.73
N VAL A 226 -10.54 1.98 5.55
CA VAL A 226 -10.19 0.57 5.33
C VAL A 226 -8.82 0.34 5.95
N THR A 227 -8.73 -0.65 6.84
CA THR A 227 -7.55 -0.86 7.67
C THR A 227 -7.14 -2.33 7.80
N GLU A 228 -5.86 -2.52 8.15
CA GLU A 228 -5.33 -3.79 8.64
C GLU A 228 -4.51 -3.62 9.93
N GLY A 229 -4.03 -4.75 10.46
CA GLY A 229 -3.23 -4.78 11.67
C GLY A 229 -4.06 -4.53 12.94
N PRO A 230 -3.47 -3.91 13.99
CA PRO A 230 -2.03 -3.59 14.09
C PRO A 230 -1.15 -4.86 14.05
N TRP A 231 0.07 -4.74 13.53
CA TRP A 231 1.06 -5.84 13.42
C TRP A 231 2.03 -5.94 14.60
N GLY A 232 1.68 -5.31 15.72
CA GLY A 232 2.35 -5.36 17.01
C GLY A 232 1.51 -4.64 18.06
N ARG A 233 1.68 -4.95 19.35
CA ARG A 233 0.87 -4.33 20.42
C ARG A 233 1.06 -2.81 20.53
N GLN A 234 2.21 -2.30 20.06
CA GLN A 234 2.53 -0.88 20.03
C GLN A 234 2.27 -0.24 18.64
N SER A 235 1.80 -1.02 17.67
CA SER A 235 1.47 -0.53 16.33
C SER A 235 0.02 -0.02 16.27
N HIS A 236 -0.28 0.70 15.19
CA HIS A 236 -1.59 1.29 14.91
C HIS A 236 -2.30 0.48 13.81
N LEU A 237 -3.59 0.75 13.64
CA LEU A 237 -4.26 0.33 12.42
C LEU A 237 -3.58 1.05 11.25
N LEU A 238 -3.27 0.29 10.19
CA LEU A 238 -2.68 0.85 8.99
C LEU A 238 -3.79 1.23 8.02
N TRP A 239 -3.69 2.41 7.41
CA TRP A 239 -4.66 2.89 6.43
C TRP A 239 -4.29 2.41 5.04
N PHE A 240 -5.27 1.86 4.33
CA PHE A 240 -5.06 1.37 2.97
C PHE A 240 -4.84 2.54 2.01
N TYR A 241 -3.89 2.35 1.11
CA TYR A 241 -3.75 3.19 -0.08
C TYR A 241 -4.93 2.94 -1.02
N ASN A 242 -5.48 4.00 -1.61
CA ASN A 242 -6.48 3.88 -2.65
C ASN A 242 -5.81 3.81 -4.03
N TYR A 243 -5.38 2.63 -4.43
CA TYR A 243 -4.75 2.46 -5.75
C TYR A 243 -5.74 2.48 -6.92
N SER A 244 -7.05 2.56 -6.69
CA SER A 244 -8.03 2.58 -7.79
C SER A 244 -7.70 3.65 -8.84
N THR A 245 -7.88 3.30 -10.11
CA THR A 245 -7.80 4.30 -11.21
C THR A 245 -8.87 5.39 -11.10
N ALA A 246 -9.93 5.13 -10.31
CA ALA A 246 -10.97 6.10 -9.97
C ALA A 246 -10.70 6.85 -8.65
N CYS A 247 -9.57 6.61 -7.98
CA CYS A 247 -9.19 7.31 -6.75
C CYS A 247 -9.28 8.83 -6.94
N PRO A 248 -9.81 9.58 -5.97
CA PRO A 248 -9.74 11.03 -5.95
C PRO A 248 -8.32 11.54 -6.23
N ARG A 249 -8.22 12.56 -7.07
CA ARG A 249 -6.94 13.20 -7.43
C ARG A 249 -6.65 14.35 -6.49
N ASP A 250 -5.38 14.55 -6.17
CA ASP A 250 -5.00 15.71 -5.37
C ASP A 250 -5.12 17.02 -6.17
N ARG A 251 -4.81 18.17 -5.54
CA ARG A 251 -4.88 19.48 -6.20
C ARG A 251 -3.88 19.65 -7.36
N GLN A 252 -2.90 18.75 -7.49
CA GLN A 252 -1.96 18.71 -8.62
C GLN A 252 -2.41 17.71 -9.70
N GLY A 253 -3.59 17.08 -9.53
CA GLY A 253 -4.14 16.10 -10.44
C GLY A 253 -3.55 14.70 -10.27
N ARG A 254 -2.85 14.40 -9.17
CA ARG A 254 -2.14 13.12 -8.99
C ARG A 254 -2.99 12.09 -8.25
N SER A 255 -2.92 10.84 -8.68
CA SER A 255 -3.51 9.68 -7.98
C SER A 255 -2.63 9.23 -6.80
N CYS A 256 -3.18 8.36 -5.94
CA CYS A 256 -2.41 7.76 -4.86
C CYS A 256 -1.22 6.95 -5.40
N ALA A 257 -1.42 6.22 -6.50
CA ALA A 257 -0.38 5.41 -7.13
C ALA A 257 0.81 6.27 -7.58
N GLU A 258 0.55 7.45 -8.17
CA GLU A 258 1.59 8.38 -8.61
C GLU A 258 2.37 8.94 -7.41
N VAL A 259 1.66 9.44 -6.40
CA VAL A 259 2.28 10.00 -5.18
C VAL A 259 3.11 8.97 -4.45
N HIS A 260 2.60 7.75 -4.29
CA HIS A 260 3.34 6.70 -3.58
C HIS A 260 4.57 6.24 -4.36
N ALA A 261 4.47 6.11 -5.69
CA ALA A 261 5.61 5.76 -6.53
C ALA A 261 6.70 6.86 -6.52
N ASP A 262 6.31 8.14 -6.56
CA ASP A 262 7.23 9.29 -6.42
C ASP A 262 7.94 9.26 -5.06
N GLU A 263 7.18 9.05 -3.99
CA GLU A 263 7.66 9.06 -2.62
C GLU A 263 8.68 7.95 -2.36
N LEU A 264 8.38 6.71 -2.76
CA LEU A 264 9.32 5.60 -2.68
C LEU A 264 10.56 5.85 -3.55
N ALA A 265 10.37 6.28 -4.80
CA ALA A 265 11.49 6.52 -5.70
C ALA A 265 12.47 7.56 -5.16
N ARG A 266 11.98 8.62 -4.50
CA ARG A 266 12.81 9.64 -3.86
C ARG A 266 13.73 9.05 -2.79
N ARG A 267 13.27 8.07 -2.02
CA ARG A 267 14.09 7.41 -0.98
C ARG A 267 15.24 6.58 -1.56
N PHE A 268 15.03 5.97 -2.73
CA PHE A 268 16.05 5.17 -3.44
C PHE A 268 16.93 5.98 -4.39
N SER A 269 16.58 7.24 -4.65
CA SER A 269 17.35 8.15 -5.51
C SER A 269 18.63 8.63 -4.83
N SER A 270 19.52 9.28 -5.59
CA SER A 270 20.77 9.78 -5.02
C SER A 270 20.53 10.79 -3.89
N GLY A 271 21.20 10.62 -2.77
CA GLY A 271 20.98 11.38 -1.54
C GLY A 271 19.78 10.93 -0.71
N GLY A 272 18.98 9.97 -1.21
CA GLY A 272 17.89 9.35 -0.47
C GLY A 272 18.39 8.38 0.60
N GLU A 273 17.63 8.21 1.67
CA GLU A 273 18.02 7.39 2.82
C GLU A 273 18.11 5.88 2.52
N LEU A 274 17.54 5.44 1.40
CA LEU A 274 17.59 4.07 0.91
C LEU A 274 18.44 3.93 -0.37
N GLU A 275 19.24 4.94 -0.73
CA GLU A 275 20.06 4.94 -1.96
C GLU A 275 20.92 3.66 -2.11
N ALA A 276 21.42 3.13 -0.99
CA ALA A 276 22.27 1.94 -1.01
C ALA A 276 21.49 0.64 -1.29
N PHE A 277 20.19 0.56 -1.01
CA PHE A 277 19.42 -0.68 -1.06
C PHE A 277 19.30 -1.24 -2.48
N ASP A 278 19.42 -2.55 -2.65
CA ASP A 278 19.32 -3.19 -3.97
C ASP A 278 17.88 -3.18 -4.52
N GLY A 279 16.88 -3.01 -3.65
CA GLY A 279 15.49 -2.97 -4.05
C GLY A 279 14.51 -3.00 -2.88
N ILE A 280 13.27 -3.32 -3.24
CA ILE A 280 12.11 -3.41 -2.35
C ILE A 280 11.39 -4.73 -2.58
N GLU A 281 10.94 -5.34 -1.47
CA GLU A 281 10.02 -6.47 -1.42
C GLU A 281 8.73 -6.00 -0.75
N PHE A 282 7.62 -6.09 -1.47
CA PHE A 282 6.30 -5.74 -0.93
C PHE A 282 5.69 -6.94 -0.21
N ASP A 283 5.67 -6.89 1.13
CA ASP A 283 5.10 -7.90 2.05
C ASP A 283 3.65 -8.22 1.71
N VAL A 284 2.85 -7.17 1.51
CA VAL A 284 1.46 -7.30 1.07
C VAL A 284 1.20 -6.24 0.03
N LEU A 285 0.95 -6.66 -1.21
CA LEU A 285 0.48 -5.81 -2.29
C LEU A 285 -0.61 -6.57 -3.04
N HIS A 286 -1.86 -6.16 -2.84
CA HIS A 286 -3.03 -6.89 -3.29
C HIS A 286 -3.67 -6.28 -4.53
N ASP A 287 -4.28 -7.11 -5.38
CA ASP A 287 -5.04 -6.70 -6.57
C ASP A 287 -6.50 -6.30 -6.26
N ARG A 288 -6.85 -6.12 -4.98
CA ARG A 288 -8.21 -5.84 -4.49
C ARG A 288 -8.20 -4.84 -3.35
N ALA A 289 -9.27 -4.03 -3.28
CA ALA A 289 -9.50 -2.96 -2.32
C ALA A 289 -9.82 -3.41 -0.87
N GLY A 290 -9.18 -4.47 -0.36
CA GLY A 290 -9.49 -5.02 0.96
C GLY A 290 -10.74 -5.91 1.00
N ARG A 291 -11.27 -6.17 2.21
CA ARG A 291 -12.38 -7.12 2.40
C ARG A 291 -13.75 -6.44 2.23
N ARG A 292 -14.60 -7.06 1.41
CA ARG A 292 -16.03 -6.69 1.28
C ARG A 292 -16.82 -7.17 2.50
N GLY A 293 -17.73 -6.34 2.98
CA GLY A 293 -18.64 -6.64 4.08
C GLY A 293 -20.09 -6.46 3.68
N LYS A 294 -21.01 -7.07 4.45
CA LYS A 294 -22.46 -6.98 4.19
C LYS A 294 -23.03 -5.57 4.34
N LYS A 295 -22.55 -4.81 5.34
CA LYS A 295 -23.03 -3.46 5.67
C LYS A 295 -22.12 -2.35 5.18
N ARG A 296 -20.81 -2.60 5.24
CA ARG A 296 -19.79 -1.67 4.78
C ARG A 296 -18.81 -2.37 3.85
N SER A 297 -18.50 -1.75 2.73
CA SER A 297 -17.54 -2.21 1.74
C SER A 297 -16.73 -1.02 1.20
N PRO A 298 -15.54 -1.25 0.64
CA PRO A 298 -14.69 -0.19 0.13
C PRO A 298 -15.41 0.67 -0.92
N ASP A 299 -15.16 1.97 -0.85
CA ASP A 299 -15.63 3.02 -1.75
C ASP A 299 -14.39 3.65 -2.37
N CYS A 300 -14.03 3.19 -3.57
CA CYS A 300 -12.73 3.49 -4.19
C CYS A 300 -12.78 4.74 -5.07
N ASP A 301 -13.92 5.07 -5.68
CA ASP A 301 -14.12 6.37 -6.34
C ASP A 301 -14.53 7.50 -5.38
N ALA A 302 -14.81 7.13 -4.12
CA ALA A 302 -15.13 8.02 -3.02
C ALA A 302 -16.42 8.82 -3.23
N ASP A 303 -17.39 8.25 -3.95
CA ASP A 303 -18.70 8.88 -4.20
C ASP A 303 -19.71 8.66 -3.06
N GLY A 304 -19.32 7.93 -2.00
CA GLY A 304 -20.13 7.57 -0.86
C GLY A 304 -20.86 6.23 -1.00
N ARG A 305 -20.65 5.50 -2.11
CA ARG A 305 -21.29 4.20 -2.41
C ARG A 305 -20.26 3.08 -2.51
N VAL A 306 -20.75 1.86 -2.37
CA VAL A 306 -19.86 0.69 -2.40
C VAL A 306 -19.55 0.28 -3.84
N ASP A 307 -18.27 0.25 -4.20
CA ASP A 307 -17.79 -0.33 -5.47
C ASP A 307 -16.89 -1.55 -5.22
N GLY A 308 -16.24 -1.63 -4.06
CA GLY A 308 -15.23 -2.61 -3.71
C GLY A 308 -14.11 -2.77 -4.75
N GLY A 309 -13.75 -1.70 -5.44
CA GLY A 309 -12.73 -1.65 -6.49
C GLY A 309 -13.17 -2.20 -7.85
N ILE A 310 -14.48 -2.42 -8.05
CA ILE A 310 -15.06 -2.85 -9.33
C ILE A 310 -16.05 -1.80 -9.82
N ILE A 311 -15.70 -1.08 -10.89
CA ILE A 311 -16.53 -0.02 -11.48
C ILE A 311 -16.78 -0.42 -12.94
N ASP A 312 -18.04 -0.42 -13.36
CA ASP A 312 -18.48 -0.86 -14.70
C ASP A 312 -17.95 -2.25 -15.10
N GLY A 313 -17.86 -3.15 -14.12
CA GLY A 313 -17.34 -4.51 -14.30
C GLY A 313 -15.81 -4.63 -14.40
N MET A 314 -15.08 -3.51 -14.31
CA MET A 314 -13.62 -3.47 -14.36
C MET A 314 -13.01 -3.43 -12.97
N ASN A 315 -11.94 -4.20 -12.74
CA ASN A 315 -11.16 -4.12 -11.50
C ASN A 315 -10.23 -2.90 -11.50
N THR A 316 -10.81 -1.72 -11.25
CA THR A 316 -10.09 -0.43 -11.21
C THR A 316 -8.99 -0.41 -10.15
N TYR A 317 -9.17 -1.11 -9.03
CA TYR A 317 -8.14 -1.23 -8.00
C TYR A 317 -6.94 -2.05 -8.48
N GLY A 318 -7.19 -3.25 -9.02
CA GLY A 318 -6.12 -4.12 -9.54
C GLY A 318 -5.37 -3.49 -10.71
N ILE A 319 -6.06 -2.78 -11.61
CA ILE A 319 -5.44 -2.01 -12.70
C ILE A 319 -4.51 -0.94 -12.12
N GLY A 320 -4.98 -0.16 -11.14
CA GLY A 320 -4.17 0.90 -10.56
C GLY A 320 -2.99 0.41 -9.71
N VAL A 321 -3.04 -0.81 -9.16
CA VAL A 321 -1.85 -1.49 -8.58
C VAL A 321 -0.81 -1.79 -9.66
N ILE A 322 -1.25 -2.23 -10.84
CA ILE A 322 -0.34 -2.42 -11.99
C ILE A 322 0.26 -1.07 -12.41
N GLU A 323 -0.55 0.00 -12.48
CA GLU A 323 -0.06 1.35 -12.78
C GLU A 323 0.96 1.81 -11.73
N PHE A 324 0.71 1.62 -10.43
CA PHE A 324 1.67 1.90 -9.37
C PHE A 324 3.02 1.19 -9.62
N CYS A 325 3.00 -0.13 -9.89
CA CYS A 325 4.21 -0.89 -10.17
C CYS A 325 4.94 -0.38 -11.43
N GLN A 326 4.21 -0.02 -12.50
CA GLN A 326 4.80 0.56 -13.72
C GLN A 326 5.47 1.90 -13.44
N GLN A 327 4.78 2.77 -12.70
CA GLN A 327 5.28 4.09 -12.32
C GLN A 327 6.53 3.98 -11.44
N LEU A 328 6.53 3.05 -10.48
CA LEU A 328 7.67 2.79 -9.61
C LEU A 328 8.86 2.22 -10.42
N ARG A 329 8.62 1.23 -11.29
CA ARG A 329 9.64 0.67 -12.18
C ARG A 329 10.29 1.73 -13.06
N LYS A 330 9.48 2.62 -13.65
CA LYS A 330 9.98 3.72 -14.49
C LYS A 330 10.92 4.64 -13.72
N ARG A 331 10.63 4.91 -12.44
CA ARG A 331 11.42 5.82 -11.59
C ARG A 331 12.67 5.17 -11.00
N LEU A 332 12.56 3.92 -10.53
CA LEU A 332 13.69 3.18 -9.96
C LEU A 332 14.65 2.66 -11.04
N GLY A 333 14.17 2.51 -12.27
CA GLY A 333 14.93 1.98 -13.38
C GLY A 333 15.16 0.46 -13.31
N PRO A 334 15.96 -0.09 -14.24
CA PRO A 334 16.16 -1.53 -14.36
C PRO A 334 17.16 -2.12 -13.34
N LYS A 335 17.83 -1.27 -12.55
CA LYS A 335 18.91 -1.67 -11.62
C LYS A 335 18.45 -1.84 -10.17
N ARG A 336 17.14 -1.79 -9.90
CA ARG A 336 16.56 -2.05 -8.58
C ARG A 336 15.63 -3.27 -8.65
N LEU A 337 15.63 -4.10 -7.60
CA LEU A 337 14.66 -5.18 -7.49
C LEU A 337 13.36 -4.56 -7.03
N ILE A 338 12.27 -4.97 -7.66
CA ILE A 338 10.93 -4.70 -7.18
C ILE A 338 10.26 -6.06 -7.11
N LEU A 339 10.09 -6.55 -5.90
CA LEU A 339 9.52 -7.84 -5.59
C LEU A 339 8.18 -7.61 -4.89
N ALA A 340 7.29 -8.61 -4.91
CA ALA A 340 6.13 -8.62 -4.05
C ALA A 340 5.72 -10.06 -3.70
N ASP A 341 5.09 -10.24 -2.54
CA ASP A 341 4.48 -11.50 -2.14
C ASP A 341 3.56 -12.08 -3.23
N GLY A 342 3.70 -13.38 -3.48
CA GLY A 342 2.91 -14.14 -4.45
C GLY A 342 2.06 -15.26 -3.83
N ALA A 343 1.89 -15.26 -2.50
CA ALA A 343 1.37 -16.41 -1.75
C ALA A 343 -0.16 -16.65 -1.89
N SER A 344 -0.92 -15.72 -2.46
CA SER A 344 -2.38 -15.81 -2.53
C SER A 344 -3.00 -15.29 -3.84
N ILE A 345 -4.25 -15.70 -4.07
CA ILE A 345 -5.08 -15.21 -5.18
C ILE A 345 -5.47 -13.72 -5.06
N ALA A 346 -5.14 -13.07 -3.96
CA ALA A 346 -5.38 -11.65 -3.76
C ALA A 346 -4.13 -10.81 -4.02
N ASN A 347 -2.95 -11.42 -4.18
CA ASN A 347 -1.73 -10.68 -4.49
C ASN A 347 -1.78 -10.04 -5.88
N GLN A 348 -0.94 -9.03 -6.08
CA GLN A 348 -0.77 -8.28 -7.31
C GLN A 348 -0.62 -9.15 -8.58
N ARG A 349 -0.86 -8.53 -9.74
CA ARG A 349 -0.83 -9.17 -11.08
C ARG A 349 0.14 -8.48 -12.05
N ALA A 350 1.10 -7.72 -11.54
CA ALA A 350 2.11 -6.95 -12.27
C ALA A 350 3.26 -7.84 -12.79
N PHE A 351 2.92 -8.97 -13.41
CA PHE A 351 3.87 -9.89 -14.03
C PHE A 351 4.68 -9.15 -15.12
N GLY A 352 5.98 -9.42 -15.17
CA GLY A 352 6.90 -8.76 -16.11
C GLY A 352 7.29 -7.32 -15.74
N ILE A 353 6.68 -6.74 -14.70
CA ILE A 353 7.10 -5.44 -14.12
C ILE A 353 7.94 -5.69 -12.86
N LEU A 354 7.47 -6.61 -12.01
CA LEU A 354 8.19 -7.10 -10.83
C LEU A 354 9.23 -8.16 -11.19
N ASN A 355 10.24 -8.30 -10.35
CA ASN A 355 11.33 -9.25 -10.48
C ASN A 355 10.96 -10.63 -9.89
N GLY A 356 9.89 -11.26 -10.36
CA GLY A 356 9.44 -12.54 -9.82
C GLY A 356 8.01 -12.86 -10.22
#